data_AF-A0A2G5BH51-F1
#
_entry.id   AF-A0A2G5BH51-F1
#
_cell.length_a   1.000
_cell.length_b   1.000
_cell.length_c   1.000
_cell.angle_alpha   90.00
_cell.angle_beta   90.00
_cell.angle_gamma   90.00
#
_symmetry.space_group_name_H-M   'P 1'
#
loop_
_entity.id
_entity.type
_entity.pdbx_description
1 polymer ?
#
loop_
_entity_poly.entity_id
_entity_poly.type
_entity_poly.pdbx_seq_one_letter_code
_entity_poly.pdbx_strand_id
1 'polypeptide(L)' 'MKLVQDIPAWLRSLRLHKYTDCFVGMDWTSVVSLSDEQLQAKGVAALGARRKMLKVFEAVLLEMNAPNH' A
#
# COMPACT_ATOMS: atom_id res chain seq x y z
N MET A 1 -2.24 -15.45 0.04
CA MET A 1 -2.90 -14.27 -0.56
C MET A 1 -2.29 -13.93 -1.93
N LYS A 2 -3.07 -13.99 -3.02
CA LYS A 2 -2.61 -13.62 -4.37
C LYS A 2 -2.87 -12.14 -4.74
N LEU A 3 -3.63 -11.42 -3.90
CA LEU A 3 -4.08 -10.05 -4.18
C LEU A 3 -2.97 -8.99 -4.08
N VAL A 4 -1.95 -9.21 -3.26
CA VAL A 4 -0.93 -8.17 -2.98
C VAL A 4 0.12 -8.07 -4.09
N GLN A 5 0.27 -9.12 -4.91
CA GLN A 5 1.21 -9.12 -6.04
C GLN A 5 0.79 -8.14 -7.15
N ASP A 6 -0.50 -7.80 -7.24
CA ASP A 6 -1.03 -6.83 -8.20
C ASP A 6 -1.45 -5.54 -7.47
N ILE A 7 -0.49 -4.62 -7.34
CA ILE A 7 -0.70 -3.29 -6.73
C ILE A 7 -1.89 -2.55 -7.37
N PRO A 8 -2.03 -2.47 -8.71
CA PRO A 8 -3.23 -1.92 -9.36
C PRO A 8 -4.55 -2.53 -8.88
N ALA A 9 -4.66 -3.86 -8.83
CA ALA A 9 -5.87 -4.56 -8.39
C ALA A 9 -6.15 -4.33 -6.89
N TRP A 10 -5.09 -4.36 -6.06
CA TRP A 10 -5.20 -4.07 -4.64
C TRP A 10 -5.66 -2.64 -4.36
N LEU A 11 -5.09 -1.65 -5.04
CA LEU A 11 -5.53 -0.26 -4.90
C LEU A 11 -6.96 -0.05 -5.43
N ARG A 12 -7.42 -0.80 -6.44
CA ARG A 12 -8.83 -0.79 -6.87
C ARG A 12 -9.77 -1.23 -5.76
N SER A 13 -9.47 -2.31 -5.04
CA SER A 13 -10.32 -2.78 -3.93
C SER A 13 -10.40 -1.74 -2.79
N LEU A 14 -9.32 -0.99 -2.57
CA LEU A 14 -9.26 0.10 -1.59
C LEU A 14 -9.86 1.42 -2.09
N ARG A 15 -10.29 1.50 -3.35
CA ARG A 15 -10.69 2.75 -4.06
C ARG A 15 -9.59 3.82 -4.09
N LEU A 16 -8.34 3.37 -4.16
CA LEU A 16 -7.14 4.20 -4.23
C LEU A 16 -6.41 4.06 -5.58
N HIS A 17 -7.04 3.44 -6.58
CA HIS A 17 -6.47 3.17 -7.91
C HIS A 17 -5.98 4.42 -8.67
N LYS A 18 -6.42 5.63 -8.29
CA LYS A 18 -5.84 6.87 -8.83
C LYS A 18 -4.38 7.10 -8.43
N TYR A 19 -3.87 6.38 -7.42
CA TYR A 19 -2.48 6.43 -6.97
C TYR A 19 -1.65 5.26 -7.49
N THR A 20 -2.21 4.42 -8.38
CA THR A 20 -1.47 3.27 -8.93
C THR A 20 -0.16 3.72 -9.61
N ASP A 21 -0.19 4.86 -10.32
CA ASP A 21 0.99 5.41 -10.99
C ASP A 21 2.10 5.83 -10.01
N CYS A 22 1.77 6.15 -8.75
CA CYS A 22 2.76 6.48 -7.72
C CYS A 22 3.66 5.29 -7.34
N PHE A 23 3.26 4.07 -7.69
CA PHE A 23 3.92 2.82 -7.29
C PHE A 23 4.32 1.94 -8.48
N VAL A 24 4.26 2.46 -9.70
CA VAL A 24 4.72 1.73 -10.90
C VAL A 24 6.20 1.36 -10.75
N GLY A 25 6.52 0.10 -11.02
CA GLY A 25 7.88 -0.43 -10.90
C GLY A 25 8.32 -0.72 -9.46
N MET A 26 7.43 -0.63 -8.47
CA MET A 26 7.71 -1.05 -7.10
C MET A 26 7.14 -2.43 -6.82
N ASP A 27 7.87 -3.19 -6.01
CA ASP A 27 7.32 -4.39 -5.39
C ASP A 27 6.38 -4.03 -4.24
N TRP A 28 5.36 -4.86 -4.05
CA TRP A 28 4.36 -4.64 -3.01
C TRP A 28 4.97 -4.62 -1.59
N THR A 29 6.06 -5.39 -1.36
CA THR A 29 6.82 -5.39 -0.10
C THR A 29 7.43 -4.02 0.16
N SER A 30 7.98 -3.37 -0.88
CA SER A 30 8.49 -2.00 -0.80
C SER A 30 7.36 -1.00 -0.57
N VAL A 31 6.19 -1.20 -1.18
CA VAL A 31 5.02 -0.33 -0.99
C VAL A 31 4.50 -0.37 0.45
N VAL A 32 4.33 -1.56 1.04
CA VAL A 32 3.86 -1.68 2.43
C VAL A 32 4.88 -1.16 3.46
N SER A 33 6.14 -1.00 3.06
CA SER A 33 7.21 -0.47 3.91
C SER A 33 7.32 1.06 3.85
N LEU A 34 6.48 1.76 3.07
CA LEU A 34 6.55 3.21 2.90
C LEU A 34 6.03 3.98 4.13
N SER A 35 6.71 5.08 4.46
CA SER A 35 6.28 6.05 5.48
C SER A 35 5.30 7.10 4.92
N ASP A 36 4.64 7.87 5.81
CA ASP A 36 3.77 8.99 5.43
C ASP A 36 4.48 9.99 4.51
N GLU A 37 5.72 10.34 4.86
CA GLU A 37 6.54 11.29 4.09
C GLU A 37 6.89 10.74 2.71
N GLN A 38 7.21 9.45 2.61
CA GLN A 38 7.50 8.80 1.32
C GLN A 38 6.25 8.71 0.44
N LEU A 39 5.08 8.42 1.03
CA LEU A 39 3.81 8.45 0.32
C LEU A 39 3.50 9.86 -0.22
N GLN A 40 3.74 10.89 0.59
CA GLN A 40 3.59 12.27 0.18
C GLN A 40 4.56 12.62 -0.96
N ALA A 41 5.83 12.24 -0.85
CA ALA A 41 6.86 12.48 -1.87
C ALA A 41 6.55 11.77 -3.20
N LYS A 42 5.89 10.62 -3.17
CA LYS A 42 5.43 9.88 -4.35
C LYS A 42 4.18 10.47 -5.02
N GLY A 43 3.57 11.50 -4.45
CA GLY A 43 2.38 12.17 -5.01
C GLY A 43 1.06 11.85 -4.31
N VAL A 44 1.07 11.10 -3.19
CA VAL A 44 -0.12 10.90 -2.36
C VAL A 44 -0.33 12.11 -1.44
N ALA A 45 -0.71 13.24 -2.03
CA ALA A 45 -0.83 14.52 -1.31
C ALA A 45 -1.96 14.54 -0.26
N ALA A 46 -3.02 13.75 -0.46
CA ALA A 46 -4.17 13.73 0.44
C ALA A 46 -3.87 12.96 1.74
N LEU A 47 -3.87 13.67 2.88
CA LEU A 47 -3.63 13.09 4.21
C LEU A 47 -4.56 11.91 4.52
N GLY A 48 -5.85 12.02 4.16
CA GLY A 48 -6.82 10.93 4.36
C GLY A 48 -6.47 9.67 3.56
N ALA A 49 -5.93 9.81 2.35
CA ALA A 49 -5.48 8.69 1.53
C ALA A 49 -4.24 8.03 2.15
N ARG A 50 -3.26 8.83 2.61
CA ARG A 50 -2.06 8.31 3.27
C ARG A 50 -2.38 7.54 4.55
N ARG A 51 -3.19 8.11 5.43
CA ARG A 51 -3.66 7.43 6.66
C ARG A 51 -4.36 6.10 6.34
N LYS A 52 -5.17 6.07 5.29
CA LYS A 52 -5.83 4.84 4.84
C LYS A 52 -4.82 3.81 4.33
N MET A 53 -3.85 4.22 3.51
CA MET A 53 -2.80 3.34 3.00
C MET A 53 -1.97 2.75 4.15
N LEU A 54 -1.46 3.59 5.05
CA LEU A 54 -0.64 3.18 6.19
C LEU A 54 -1.36 2.13 7.06
N LYS A 55 -2.65 2.34 7.35
CA LYS A 55 -3.45 1.36 8.11
C LYS A 55 -3.56 0.01 7.39
N VAL A 56 -3.72 0.01 6.07
CA VAL A 56 -3.78 -1.23 5.28
C VAL A 56 -2.42 -1.89 5.20
N PHE A 57 -1.34 -1.11 5.06
CA PHE A 57 0.03 -1.61 5.00
C PHE A 57 0.41 -2.31 6.31
N GLU A 58 0.09 -1.68 7.45
CA GLU A 58 0.25 -2.26 8.78
C GLU A 58 -0.50 -3.59 8.91
N ALA A 59 -1.76 -3.65 8.47
CA ALA A 59 -2.54 -4.89 8.51
C ALA A 59 -1.90 -6.02 7.69
N VAL A 60 -1.35 -5.72 6.51
CA VAL A 60 -0.64 -6.70 5.68
C VAL A 60 0.65 -7.16 6.36
N LEU A 61 1.43 -6.25 6.95
CA LEU A 61 2.66 -6.59 7.68
C LEU A 61 2.37 -7.46 8.92
N LEU A 62 1.30 -7.15 9.66
CA LEU A 62 0.86 -7.96 10.79
C LEU A 62 0.45 -9.37 10.37
N GLU A 63 -0.28 -9.50 9.25
CA GLU A 63 -0.68 -10.81 8.72
C GLU A 63 0.53 -11.64 8.27
N MET A 64 1.55 -11.00 7.69
CA MET A 64 2.79 -11.68 7.30
C MET A 64 3.64 -12.15 8.47
N ASN A 65 3.63 -11.43 9.59
CA ASN A 65 4.44 -11.73 10.77
C ASN A 65 3.68 -12.58 11.81
N ALA A 66 2.39 -12.87 11.58
CA ALA A 66 1.61 -13.74 12.44
C ALA A 66 2.12 -15.20 12.32
N PRO A 67 2.49 -15.86 13.43
CA PRO A 67 3.08 -17.20 13.43
C PRO A 67 2.04 -18.32 13.22
N ASN A 68 1.18 -18.20 12.21
CA ASN A 68 0.23 -19.25 11.85
C ASN A 68 0.24 -19.50 10.34
N HIS A 69 1.14 -20.37 9.90
CA HIS A 69 0.82 -21.35 8.85
C HIS A 69 1.33 -22.73 9.27
#